data_AF-A0A6P8N1U6-F1
#
_entry.id   AF-A0A6P8N1U6-F1
#
_cell.length_a   1.000
_cell.length_b   1.000
_cell.length_c   1.000
_cell.angle_alpha   90.00
_cell.angle_beta   90.00
_cell.angle_gamma   90.00
#
_symmetry.space_group_name_H-M   'P 1'
#
loop_
_entity.id
_entity.type
_entity.pdbx_description
1 polymer ?
#
loop_
_entity_poly.entity_id
_entity_poly.type
_entity_poly.pdbx_seq_one_letter_code
_entity_poly.pdbx_strand_id
1 'polypeptide(L)'
;MWYCGGQVGEISTCRSGLSLAWVRCPLAGACKLSQARMIALGWSTGRDEAIGMRPLQCFKCLELGHVRATCVPTVNRSHLCYKCGESGHRARGCSSSTHKCPLCESLGAPAAHRMGGAACRPPKTRKNGRELAGAVRQGDNAASQHLVGGSTAKAVDGWEEAMDLVQ
;
A
#
# COMPACT_ATOMS: atom_id res chain seq x y z
N MET A 1 -28.79 9.87 13.64
CA MET A 1 -28.49 8.92 12.54
C MET A 1 -27.15 9.31 11.92
N TRP A 2 -26.08 8.55 12.15
CA TRP A 2 -24.78 8.74 11.49
C TRP A 2 -24.21 7.38 11.11
N TYR A 3 -24.52 6.90 9.91
CA TYR A 3 -23.83 5.74 9.34
C TYR A 3 -22.53 6.25 8.68
N CYS A 4 -21.49 6.44 9.48
CA CYS A 4 -20.16 6.66 8.92
C CYS A 4 -19.66 5.29 8.45
N GLY A 5 -19.69 5.06 7.13
CA GLY A 5 -19.38 3.78 6.47
C GLY A 5 -17.92 3.35 6.54
N GLY A 6 -17.31 3.42 7.72
CA GLY A 6 -16.02 2.84 8.00
C GLY A 6 -16.15 1.35 8.30
N GLN A 7 -15.24 0.54 7.77
CA GLN A 7 -15.13 -0.88 8.10
C GLN A 7 -13.81 -1.11 8.82
N VAL A 8 -13.88 -1.72 10.01
CA VAL A 8 -12.71 -2.14 10.76
C VAL A 8 -12.53 -3.64 10.58
N GLY A 9 -11.34 -4.04 10.16
CA GLY A 9 -10.95 -5.44 10.08
C GLY A 9 -10.68 -6.05 11.46
N GLU A 10 -10.60 -7.38 11.49
CA GLU A 10 -10.20 -8.11 12.69
C GLU A 10 -8.81 -7.67 13.19
N ILE A 11 -8.67 -7.57 14.51
CA ILE A 11 -7.42 -7.23 15.16
C ILE A 11 -6.50 -8.45 15.10
N SER A 12 -5.42 -8.34 14.33
CA SER A 12 -4.39 -9.37 14.20
C SER A 12 -3.23 -9.08 15.15
N THR A 13 -2.69 -10.10 15.81
CA THR A 13 -1.47 -9.97 16.60
C THR A 13 -0.23 -10.16 15.73
N CYS A 14 0.68 -9.19 15.77
CA CYS A 14 1.97 -9.29 15.09
C CYS A 14 3.00 -10.03 15.95
N ARG A 15 4.06 -10.57 15.34
CA ARG A 15 5.19 -11.20 16.07
C ARG A 15 5.87 -10.27 17.08
N SER A 16 5.70 -8.95 16.95
CA SER A 16 6.19 -7.95 17.89
C SER A 16 5.35 -7.84 19.17
N GLY A 17 4.26 -8.59 19.30
CA GLY A 17 3.31 -8.51 20.43
C GLY A 17 2.32 -7.34 20.33
N LEU A 18 2.46 -6.48 19.31
CA LEU A 18 1.53 -5.38 19.04
C LEU A 18 0.32 -5.88 18.23
N SER A 19 -0.83 -5.27 18.50
CA SER A 19 -2.07 -5.51 17.77
C SER A 19 -2.15 -4.61 16.53
N LEU A 20 -2.57 -5.15 15.38
CA LEU A 20 -2.78 -4.44 14.12
C LEU A 20 -4.21 -4.64 13.63
N ALA A 21 -4.88 -3.56 13.26
CA ALA A 21 -6.16 -3.60 12.56
C ALA A 21 -6.11 -2.72 11.32
N TRP A 22 -6.72 -3.17 10.23
CA TRP A 22 -6.93 -2.32 9.06
C TRP A 22 -8.28 -1.61 9.20
N VAL A 23 -8.33 -0.34 8.85
CA VAL A 23 -9.56 0.45 8.84
C VAL A 23 -9.77 1.02 7.45
N ARG A 24 -10.90 0.69 6.84
CA ARG A 24 -11.42 1.41 5.67
C ARG A 24 -12.22 2.58 6.17
N CYS A 25 -11.89 3.77 5.71
CA CYS A 25 -12.66 4.98 5.99
C CYS A 25 -12.68 5.89 4.75
N PRO A 26 -13.64 6.83 4.64
CA PRO A 26 -13.62 7.86 3.62
C PRO A 26 -12.31 8.64 3.63
N LEU A 27 -11.89 9.15 2.47
CA LEU A 27 -10.61 9.85 2.31
C LEU A 27 -10.42 10.99 3.32
N ALA A 28 -11.47 11.76 3.60
CA ALA A 28 -11.43 12.83 4.61
C ALA A 28 -11.12 12.32 6.02
N GLY A 29 -11.60 11.13 6.39
CA GLY A 29 -11.26 10.46 7.64
C GLY A 29 -9.81 9.98 7.63
N ALA A 30 -9.39 9.33 6.54
CA ALA A 30 -8.02 8.84 6.40
C ALA A 30 -6.97 9.96 6.50
N CYS A 31 -7.24 11.13 5.92
CA CYS A 31 -6.36 12.30 6.02
C CYS A 31 -6.20 12.78 7.47
N LYS A 32 -7.30 12.84 8.24
CA LYS A 32 -7.25 13.24 9.65
C LYS A 32 -6.48 12.23 10.49
N LEU A 33 -6.70 10.94 10.25
CA LEU A 33 -5.97 9.88 10.93
C LEU A 33 -4.46 9.96 10.64
N SER A 34 -4.09 10.18 9.37
CA SER A 34 -2.69 10.28 8.96
C SER A 34 -1.96 11.50 9.51
N GLN A 35 -2.66 12.61 9.75
CA GLN A 35 -2.09 13.80 10.39
C GLN A 35 -1.94 13.64 11.91
N ALA A 36 -2.84 12.89 12.55
CA ALA A 36 -2.84 12.70 14.00
C ALA A 36 -1.65 11.87 14.50
N ARG A 37 -1.04 11.01 13.64
CA ARG A 37 0.13 10.14 13.91
C ARG A 37 -0.09 9.06 15.00
N MET A 38 -1.01 9.30 15.92
CA MET A 38 -1.45 8.43 17.00
C MET A 38 -2.97 8.54 17.11
N ILE A 39 -3.66 7.40 17.14
CA ILE A 39 -5.11 7.31 17.26
C ILE A 39 -5.44 6.73 18.63
N ALA A 40 -6.33 7.40 19.37
CA ALA A 40 -6.91 6.88 20.60
C ALA A 40 -8.18 6.07 20.27
N LEU A 41 -8.19 4.79 20.67
CA LEU A 41 -9.32 3.87 20.54
C LEU A 41 -9.74 3.45 21.97
N GLY A 42 -10.54 4.29 22.62
CA GLY A 42 -10.90 4.10 24.02
C GLY A 42 -9.66 4.12 24.92
N TRP A 43 -9.33 2.97 25.51
CA TRP A 43 -8.19 2.79 26.42
C TRP A 43 -6.86 2.47 25.72
N SER A 44 -6.89 2.26 24.40
CA SER A 44 -5.71 1.93 23.61
C SER A 44 -5.26 3.10 22.76
N THR A 45 -3.95 3.24 22.57
CA THR A 45 -3.38 4.16 21.57
C THR A 45 -2.62 3.35 20.53
N GLY A 46 -2.74 3.73 19.26
CA GLY A 46 -2.11 3.03 18.15
C GLY A 46 -1.52 4.00 17.14
N ARG A 47 -0.47 3.59 16.44
CA ARG A 47 0.05 4.33 15.28
C ARG A 47 -0.76 3.96 14.05
N ASP A 48 -1.09 4.95 13.24
CA ASP A 48 -1.61 4.70 11.91
C ASP A 48 -0.45 4.49 10.94
N GLU A 49 -0.66 3.61 9.98
CA GLU A 49 0.21 3.51 8.82
C GLU A 49 -0.68 3.38 7.59
N ALA A 50 -0.56 4.35 6.68
CA ALA A 50 -1.31 4.36 5.44
C ALA A 50 -0.83 3.19 4.57
N ILE A 51 -1.68 2.15 4.47
CA ILE A 51 -1.41 1.01 3.59
C ILE A 51 -1.53 1.50 2.14
N GLY A 52 -0.38 1.63 1.47
CA GLY A 52 -0.32 2.02 0.06
C GLY A 52 -1.16 1.09 -0.83
N MET A 53 -1.85 1.67 -1.81
CA MET A 53 -2.59 0.89 -2.79
C MET A 53 -1.64 -0.06 -3.53
N ARG A 54 -1.93 -1.36 -3.48
CA ARG A 54 -1.24 -2.34 -4.31
C ARG A 54 -1.54 -2.01 -5.78
N PRO A 55 -0.52 -1.90 -6.64
CA PRO A 55 -0.75 -1.61 -8.05
C PRO A 55 -1.57 -2.74 -8.68
N LEU A 56 -2.48 -2.37 -9.57
CA LEU A 56 -3.28 -3.31 -10.32
C LEU A 56 -2.36 -4.24 -11.12
N GLN A 57 -2.52 -5.56 -10.94
CA GLN A 57 -1.65 -6.56 -11.55
C GLN A 57 -2.45 -7.56 -12.36
N CYS A 58 -1.95 -7.90 -13.54
CA CYS A 58 -2.52 -8.93 -14.38
C CYS A 58 -2.01 -10.32 -13.97
N PHE A 59 -2.90 -11.21 -13.55
CA PHE A 59 -2.52 -12.58 -13.17
C PHE A 59 -2.24 -13.52 -14.36
N LYS A 60 -2.36 -13.04 -15.61
CA LYS A 60 -2.02 -13.81 -16.82
C LYS A 60 -0.58 -13.56 -17.26
N CYS A 61 -0.20 -12.30 -17.49
CA CYS A 61 1.14 -11.94 -17.94
C CYS A 61 2.06 -11.46 -16.81
N LEU A 62 1.51 -11.16 -15.63
CA LEU A 62 2.18 -10.64 -14.43
C LEU A 62 2.62 -9.19 -14.51
N GLU A 63 2.27 -8.48 -15.57
CA GLU A 63 2.52 -7.03 -15.71
C GLU A 63 1.56 -6.20 -14.85
N LEU A 64 1.98 -4.97 -14.54
CA LEU A 64 1.20 -4.00 -13.78
C LEU A 64 0.38 -3.09 -14.72
N GLY A 65 -0.72 -2.54 -14.23
CA GLY A 65 -1.54 -1.54 -14.92
C GLY A 65 -2.78 -2.09 -15.64
N HIS A 66 -2.99 -3.41 -15.68
CA HIS A 66 -4.19 -4.00 -16.28
C HIS A 66 -4.64 -5.28 -15.58
N VAL A 67 -5.85 -5.74 -15.90
CA VAL A 67 -6.42 -7.01 -15.41
C VAL A 67 -6.46 -8.08 -16.51
N ARG A 68 -6.69 -9.34 -16.12
CA ARG A 68 -6.78 -10.48 -17.04
C ARG A 68 -7.76 -10.27 -18.19
N ALA A 69 -8.88 -9.57 -17.95
CA ALA A 69 -9.90 -9.30 -18.97
C ALA A 69 -9.38 -8.38 -20.10
N THR A 70 -8.52 -7.41 -19.76
CA THR A 70 -7.96 -6.41 -20.70
C THR A 70 -6.55 -6.80 -21.15
N CYS A 71 -6.15 -8.05 -20.92
CA CYS A 71 -4.80 -8.53 -21.16
C CYS A 71 -4.58 -8.84 -22.65
N VAL A 72 -3.94 -7.91 -23.37
CA VAL A 72 -3.42 -8.09 -24.73
C VAL A 72 -2.17 -9.02 -24.82
N PRO A 73 -1.23 -9.08 -23.84
CA PRO A 73 0.03 -9.79 -24.07
C PRO A 73 -0.15 -11.30 -24.30
N THR A 74 0.57 -11.79 -25.30
CA THR A 74 0.61 -13.20 -25.73
C THR A 74 1.30 -14.11 -24.71
N VAL A 75 2.16 -13.55 -23.84
CA VAL A 75 2.94 -14.33 -22.88
C VAL A 75 2.09 -14.68 -21.66
N ASN A 76 1.77 -15.96 -21.51
CA ASN A 76 1.05 -16.47 -20.37
C ASN A 76 2.00 -17.06 -19.32
N ARG A 77 2.07 -16.41 -18.15
CA ARG A 77 2.86 -16.82 -16.99
C ARG A 77 1.98 -17.32 -15.84
N SER A 78 0.67 -17.55 -16.07
CA SER A 78 -0.28 -17.96 -15.03
C SER A 78 -0.01 -19.35 -14.43
N HIS A 79 0.83 -20.14 -15.08
CA HIS A 79 1.23 -21.48 -14.65
C HIS A 79 2.43 -21.46 -13.70
N LEU A 80 3.09 -20.31 -13.53
CA LEU A 80 4.23 -20.15 -12.66
C LEU A 80 3.78 -19.79 -11.24
N CYS A 81 4.54 -20.27 -10.25
CA CYS A 81 4.35 -19.90 -8.87
C CYS A 81 4.71 -18.43 -8.66
N TYR A 82 3.77 -17.64 -8.14
CA TYR A 82 4.01 -16.20 -7.87
C TYR A 82 5.04 -15.94 -6.77
N LYS A 83 5.46 -16.96 -6.01
CA LYS A 83 6.44 -16.84 -4.92
C LYS A 83 7.86 -17.11 -5.41
N CYS A 84 8.09 -18.18 -6.15
CA CYS A 84 9.43 -18.63 -6.57
C CYS A 84 9.64 -18.65 -8.11
N GLY A 85 8.60 -18.45 -8.91
CA GLY A 85 8.70 -18.45 -10.38
C GLY A 85 8.72 -19.83 -11.03
N GLU A 86 8.67 -20.93 -10.27
CA GLU A 86 8.70 -22.29 -10.80
C GLU A 86 7.30 -22.78 -11.21
N SER A 87 7.22 -23.64 -12.23
CA SER A 87 5.99 -24.33 -12.63
C SER A 87 5.71 -25.58 -11.78
N GLY A 88 4.45 -26.01 -11.68
CA GLY A 88 4.06 -27.25 -11.02
C GLY A 88 3.42 -27.07 -9.64
N HIS A 89 3.48 -25.86 -9.06
CA HIS A 89 2.77 -25.53 -7.83
C HIS A 89 2.29 -24.07 -7.82
N ARG A 90 1.36 -23.75 -6.93
CA ARG A 90 0.91 -22.37 -6.67
C ARG A 90 1.52 -21.84 -5.37
N ALA A 91 1.45 -20.52 -5.16
CA ALA A 91 2.00 -19.87 -3.97
C ALA A 91 1.56 -20.47 -2.62
N ARG A 92 0.36 -21.07 -2.55
CA ARG A 92 -0.14 -21.76 -1.35
C ARG A 92 0.62 -23.06 -1.02
N GLY A 93 1.16 -23.74 -2.03
CA GLY A 93 1.92 -24.99 -1.87
C GLY A 93 3.42 -24.80 -2.12
N CYS A 94 3.93 -23.57 -2.06
CA CYS A 94 5.33 -23.28 -2.30
C CYS A 94 6.14 -23.51 -1.03
N SER A 95 7.08 -24.45 -1.08
CA SER A 95 8.05 -24.73 -0.01
C SER A 95 9.25 -23.77 -0.01
N SER A 96 9.41 -22.96 -1.06
CA SER A 96 10.54 -22.04 -1.18
C SER A 96 10.43 -20.88 -0.18
N SER A 97 11.50 -20.69 0.60
CA SER A 97 11.66 -19.56 1.52
C SER A 97 11.95 -18.25 0.77
N THR A 98 12.65 -18.33 -0.37
CA THR A 98 13.10 -17.17 -1.15
C THR A 98 12.04 -16.70 -2.14
N HIS A 99 11.90 -15.38 -2.27
CA HIS A 99 11.04 -14.76 -3.27
C HIS A 99 11.81 -14.51 -4.57
N LYS A 100 11.25 -14.98 -5.69
CA LYS A 100 11.73 -14.69 -7.04
C LYS A 100 10.57 -14.16 -7.88
N CYS A 101 10.78 -13.02 -8.53
CA CYS A 101 9.80 -12.38 -9.39
C CYS A 101 9.96 -12.88 -10.85
N PRO A 102 9.11 -13.79 -11.36
CA PRO A 102 9.20 -14.29 -12.73
C PRO A 102 9.02 -13.21 -13.81
N LEU A 103 8.40 -12.07 -13.48
CA LEU A 103 8.31 -10.94 -14.41
C LEU A 103 9.70 -10.32 -14.61
N CYS A 104 10.36 -9.90 -13.52
CA CYS A 104 11.65 -9.24 -13.57
C CYS A 104 12.76 -10.18 -14.08
N GLU A 105 12.70 -11.46 -13.73
CA GLU A 105 13.57 -12.50 -14.29
C GLU A 105 13.49 -12.53 -15.81
N SER A 106 12.27 -12.58 -16.36
CA SER A 106 12.06 -12.60 -17.82
C SER A 106 12.47 -11.30 -18.53
N LEU A 107 12.67 -10.22 -17.77
CA LEU A 107 13.11 -8.91 -18.27
C LEU A 107 14.61 -8.65 -18.00
N GLY A 108 15.33 -9.61 -17.39
CA GLY A 108 16.75 -9.44 -17.03
C GLY A 108 16.99 -8.44 -15.90
N ALA A 109 15.97 -8.12 -15.09
CA ALA A 109 16.04 -7.21 -13.95
C ALA A 109 16.23 -8.01 -12.64
N PRO A 110 16.78 -7.40 -11.55
CA PRO A 110 17.01 -8.09 -10.29
C PRO A 110 15.72 -8.71 -9.75
N ALA A 111 15.63 -10.04 -9.75
CA ALA A 111 14.40 -10.79 -9.51
C ALA A 111 14.20 -11.24 -8.05
N ALA A 112 15.19 -11.04 -7.17
CA ALA A 112 15.14 -11.44 -5.76
C ALA A 112 14.23 -10.54 -4.90
N HIS A 113 12.96 -10.45 -5.26
CA HIS A 113 11.96 -9.66 -4.54
C HIS A 113 10.56 -10.27 -4.71
N ARG A 114 9.64 -9.84 -3.84
CA ARG A 114 8.23 -10.18 -3.98
C ARG A 114 7.59 -9.38 -5.12
N MET A 115 7.03 -10.08 -6.09
CA MET A 115 6.22 -9.51 -7.17
C MET A 115 5.11 -8.59 -6.63
N GLY A 116 4.95 -7.41 -7.24
CA GLY A 116 3.96 -6.40 -6.83
C GLY A 116 4.21 -5.80 -5.43
N GLY A 117 5.39 -6.01 -4.84
CA GLY A 117 5.87 -5.28 -3.67
C GLY A 117 6.62 -4.00 -4.06
N ALA A 118 7.02 -3.20 -3.06
CA ALA A 118 7.74 -1.94 -3.29
C ALA A 118 9.06 -2.12 -4.07
N ALA A 119 9.75 -3.25 -3.88
CA ALA A 119 10.99 -3.57 -4.60
C ALA A 119 10.75 -4.06 -6.05
N CYS A 120 9.51 -4.30 -6.46
CA CYS A 120 9.18 -4.77 -7.80
C CYS A 120 9.10 -3.59 -8.77
N ARG A 121 10.24 -3.25 -9.36
CA ARG A 121 10.37 -2.18 -10.37
C ARG A 121 10.67 -2.77 -11.75
N PRO A 122 9.68 -3.36 -12.44
CA PRO A 122 9.91 -3.90 -13.78
C PRO A 122 10.27 -2.76 -14.74
N PRO A 123 11.27 -2.95 -15.62
CA PRO A 123 11.57 -1.96 -16.65
C PRO A 123 10.37 -1.81 -17.58
N LYS A 124 10.02 -0.56 -17.92
CA LYS A 124 8.92 -0.27 -18.86
C LYS A 124 9.29 -0.85 -20.23
N THR A 125 8.67 -1.96 -20.64
CA THR A 125 8.83 -2.45 -22.02
C THR A 125 8.07 -1.50 -22.94
N ARG A 126 8.75 -0.76 -23.80
CA ARG A 126 8.08 0.08 -24.82
C ARG A 126 7.37 -0.85 -25.80
N LYS A 127 6.05 -0.95 -25.73
CA LYS A 127 5.24 -1.53 -26.80
C LYS A 127 4.35 -0.43 -27.37
N ASN A 128 4.64 -0.06 -28.62
CA ASN A 128 3.84 0.80 -29.50
C ASN A 128 3.38 2.14 -28.91
N GLY A 129 4.29 3.11 -28.79
CA GLY A 129 4.01 4.55 -28.96
C GLY A 129 2.98 5.25 -28.08
N ARG A 130 2.30 4.58 -27.14
CA ARG A 130 1.35 5.22 -26.21
C ARG A 130 1.78 4.89 -24.78
N GLU A 131 2.14 5.93 -24.05
CA GLU A 131 2.56 5.85 -22.65
C GLU A 131 1.40 5.35 -21.80
N LEU A 132 1.47 4.09 -21.36
CA LEU A 132 0.61 3.58 -20.30
C LEU A 132 1.25 3.97 -18.96
N ALA A 133 0.73 5.05 -18.39
CA ALA A 133 0.94 5.43 -16.99
C ALA A 133 0.58 4.24 -16.08
N GLY A 134 1.28 3.94 -15.00
CA GLY A 134 2.42 4.59 -14.38
C GLY A 134 2.75 3.76 -13.14
N ALA A 135 4.03 3.65 -12.82
CA ALA A 135 4.45 3.26 -11.50
C ALA A 135 3.77 4.21 -10.50
N VAL A 136 3.06 3.67 -9.50
CA VAL A 136 2.78 4.45 -8.29
C VAL A 136 4.14 4.83 -7.73
N ARG A 137 4.47 6.11 -7.85
CA ARG A 137 5.66 6.73 -7.26
C ARG A 137 5.35 6.90 -5.78
N GLN A 138 5.93 6.06 -4.92
CA GLN A 138 6.12 6.42 -3.52
C GLN A 138 7.60 6.67 -3.33
N GLY A 139 7.90 7.92 -2.99
CA GLY A 139 9.26 8.44 -2.87
C GLY A 139 10.06 7.71 -1.81
N ASP A 140 11.36 7.63 -2.08
CA ASP A 140 12.36 7.11 -1.16
C ASP A 140 12.39 7.98 0.10
N ASN A 141 12.07 7.40 1.26
CA ASN A 141 12.49 7.93 2.56
C ASN A 141 13.43 6.90 3.19
N ALA A 142 14.68 6.92 2.75
CA ALA A 142 15.79 6.30 3.43
C ALA A 142 16.52 7.37 4.26
N ALA A 143 16.44 7.20 5.58
CA ALA A 143 17.38 7.66 6.62
C ALA A 143 17.86 9.13 6.60
N SER A 144 17.43 9.90 7.61
CA SER A 144 18.36 10.72 8.37
C SER A 144 17.88 10.89 9.81
N GLN A 145 18.80 10.60 10.73
CA GLN A 145 18.65 10.63 12.17
C GLN A 145 18.73 12.09 12.67
N HIS A 146 17.96 12.37 13.72
CA HIS A 146 18.20 13.32 14.83
C HIS A 146 18.53 14.79 14.50
N LEU A 147 17.76 15.73 15.07
CA LEU A 147 18.25 16.82 15.93
C LEU A 147 17.07 17.51 16.63
N VAL A 148 17.26 17.72 17.93
CA VAL A 148 16.48 18.52 18.88
C VAL A 148 16.35 19.99 18.44
N GLY A 149 15.21 20.62 18.72
CA GLY A 149 15.05 22.07 18.61
C GLY A 149 13.59 22.51 18.73
N GLY A 150 13.21 23.02 19.90
CA GLY A 150 11.88 23.58 20.14
C GLY A 150 11.67 24.93 19.44
N SER A 151 10.44 25.17 18.98
CA SER A 151 9.87 26.51 18.90
C SER A 151 8.37 26.40 19.05
N THR A 152 7.84 27.10 20.05
CA THR A 152 6.42 27.23 20.34
C THR A 152 5.78 28.13 19.30
N ALA A 153 4.84 27.60 18.51
CA ALA A 153 3.89 28.40 17.75
C ALA A 153 2.48 28.08 18.26
N LYS A 154 1.87 29.05 18.95
CA LYS A 154 0.46 29.02 19.36
C LYS A 154 -0.41 29.05 18.10
N ALA A 155 -1.20 28.01 17.87
CA ALA A 155 -2.41 28.11 17.06
C ALA A 155 -3.53 28.50 18.04
N VAL A 156 -4.15 29.65 17.81
CA VAL A 156 -5.34 30.09 18.54
C VAL A 156 -6.55 29.34 17.98
N ASP A 157 -7.24 28.63 18.85
CA ASP A 157 -8.54 28.02 18.60
C ASP A 157 -9.58 29.13 18.42
N GLY A 158 -10.44 29.02 17.42
CA GLY A 158 -11.45 30.04 17.14
C GLY A 158 -12.71 29.45 16.55
N TRP A 159 -13.43 28.61 17.32
CA TRP A 159 -14.80 28.15 17.01
C TRP A 159 -15.81 28.36 18.17
N GLU A 160 -15.51 29.24 19.12
CA GLU A 160 -16.46 29.64 20.17
C GLU A 160 -16.68 31.16 20.12
N GLU A 161 -17.56 31.64 19.22
CA GLU A 161 -18.33 32.90 19.36
C GLU A 161 -19.26 33.12 18.15
N ALA A 162 -20.39 32.41 18.14
CA ALA A 162 -21.55 32.77 17.31
C ALA A 162 -22.85 32.22 17.90
N MET A 163 -23.11 32.57 19.17
CA MET A 163 -24.46 32.51 19.73
C MET A 163 -24.74 33.77 20.53
N ASP A 164 -24.97 34.87 19.81
CA ASP A 164 -25.84 35.93 20.31
C ASP A 164 -26.50 36.68 19.16
N LEU A 165 -27.76 37.07 19.39
CA LEU A 165 -28.66 37.90 18.57
C LEU A 165 -29.54 37.22 17.51
N VAL A 166 -30.67 36.65 17.96
CA VAL A 166 -32.02 37.06 17.50
C VAL A 166 -32.96 37.02 18.70
N GLN A 167 -33.70 38.13 18.88
CA GLN A 167 -34.72 38.37 19.92
C GLN A 167 -35.89 37.40 19.87
#